data_AF-A0A7X7D3J3-F1
#
_entry.id   AF-A0A7X7D3J3-F1
#
_cell.length_a   1.000
_cell.length_b   1.000
_cell.length_c   1.000
_cell.angle_alpha   90.00
_cell.angle_beta   90.00
_cell.angle_gamma   90.00
#
_symmetry.space_group_name_H-M   'P 1'
#
loop_
_entity.id
_entity.type
_entity.pdbx_description
1 polymer ?
#
loop_
_entity_poly.entity_id
_entity_poly.type
_entity_poly.pdbx_seq_one_letter_code
_entity_poly.pdbx_strand_id
1 'polypeptide(L)' 'AARFDQVVTVEDGLREGGIGSNIALELASRARPDGSGPRVTVRGTPTEFLPHGDPEPILASLGLDAAGIAATAKQTLT' A
#
# COMPACT_ATOMS: atom_id res chain seq x y z
N ALA A 1 7.21 1.53 11.71
CA ALA A 1 6.65 0.45 10.88
C ALA A 1 6.96 -0.93 11.45
N ALA A 2 8.23 -1.34 11.57
CA ALA A 2 8.63 -2.70 12.00
C ALA A 2 8.15 -3.22 13.37
N ARG A 3 7.54 -2.37 14.22
CA ARG A 3 6.99 -2.76 15.54
C ARG A 3 5.50 -3.12 15.52
N PHE A 4 4.84 -2.96 14.37
CA PHE A 4 3.42 -3.23 14.20
C PHE A 4 3.23 -4.52 13.42
N ASP A 5 2.10 -5.21 13.61
CA ASP A 5 1.79 -6.43 12.88
C ASP A 5 1.31 -6.15 11.44
N GLN A 6 0.73 -4.98 11.21
CA GLN A 6 0.19 -4.53 9.93
C GLN A 6 0.76 -3.15 9.57
N VAL A 7 1.15 -2.97 8.31
CA VAL A 7 1.59 -1.69 7.75
C VAL A 7 0.88 -1.48 6.42
N VAL A 8 0.23 -0.33 6.25
CA VAL A 8 -0.36 0.07 4.97
C VAL A 8 0.45 1.25 4.43
N THR A 9 0.94 1.15 3.19
CA THR A 9 1.54 2.27 2.46
C THR A 9 0.55 2.75 1.42
N VAL A 10 0.49 4.07 1.22
CA VAL A 10 -0.41 4.71 0.26
C VAL A 10 0.36 5.82 -0.43
N GLU A 11 0.39 5.80 -1.75
CA GLU A 11 1.00 6.86 -2.57
C GLU A 11 0.17 7.11 -3.83
N ASP A 12 0.12 8.36 -4.29
CA ASP A 12 -0.29 8.69 -5.67
C ASP A 12 0.92 8.53 -6.60
N GLY A 13 1.39 7.29 -6.65
CA GLY A 13 2.60 6.85 -7.33
C GLY A 13 2.54 5.33 -7.54
N LEU A 14 3.52 4.77 -8.24
CA LEU A 14 3.47 3.37 -8.64
C LEU A 14 3.38 2.42 -7.45
N ARG A 15 2.38 1.52 -7.47
CA ARG A 15 2.25 0.42 -6.52
C ARG A 15 3.39 -0.59 -6.72
N GLU A 16 3.70 -0.94 -7.96
CA GLU A 16 4.81 -1.83 -8.30
C GLU A 16 6.11 -1.02 -8.48
N GLY A 17 7.15 -1.37 -7.71
CA GLY A 17 8.45 -0.70 -7.81
C GLY A 17 8.53 0.72 -7.22
N GLY A 18 7.41 1.29 -6.74
CA GLY A 18 7.38 2.57 -6.04
C GLY A 18 7.83 2.49 -4.58
N ILE A 19 7.63 3.59 -3.84
CA ILE A 19 8.16 3.77 -2.48
C ILE A 19 7.58 2.73 -1.53
N GLY A 20 6.28 2.46 -1.62
CA GLY A 20 5.60 1.48 -0.80
C GLY A 20 6.16 0.06 -0.96
N SER A 21 6.52 -0.33 -2.19
CA SER A 21 7.14 -1.63 -2.47
C SER A 21 8.57 -1.73 -1.91
N ASN A 22 9.35 -0.66 -1.99
CA ASN A 22 10.68 -0.59 -1.39
C ASN A 22 10.63 -0.67 0.15
N ILE A 23 9.66 0.01 0.77
CA ILE A 23 9.41 -0.10 2.22
C ILE A 23 9.02 -1.54 2.58
N ALA A 24 8.18 -2.19 1.78
CA ALA A 24 7.79 -3.59 2.01
C ALA A 24 9.00 -4.53 1.97
N LEU A 25 9.88 -4.36 0.99
CA LEU A 25 11.11 -5.13 0.87
C LEU A 25 12.05 -4.93 2.07
N GLU A 26 12.23 -3.68 2.50
CA GLU A 26 13.10 -3.36 3.64
C GLU A 26 12.52 -3.82 4.98
N LEU A 27 11.21 -3.87 5.13
CA LEU A 27 10.59 -4.44 6.32
C LEU A 27 10.69 -5.96 6.34
N ALA A 28 10.57 -6.61 5.17
CA ALA A 28 10.75 -8.04 5.04
C ALA A 28 12.20 -8.48 5.31
N SER A 29 13.21 -7.69 4.89
CA SER A 29 14.63 -7.98 5.15
C SER A 29 14.99 -7.94 6.64
N ARG A 30 14.17 -7.24 7.44
CA ARG A 30 14.31 -7.10 8.90
C ARG A 30 13.40 -8.04 9.69
N ALA A 31 12.68 -8.95 9.04
CA ALA A 31 11.84 -9.94 9.71
C ALA A 31 12.69 -10.82 10.64
N ARG A 32 12.08 -11.28 11.74
CA ARG A 32 12.74 -12.16 12.70
C ARG A 32 12.99 -13.54 12.08
N PRO A 33 13.95 -14.32 12.61
CA PRO A 33 14.27 -15.66 12.08
C PRO A 33 13.10 -16.66 12.10
N ASP A 34 12.11 -16.45 12.97
CA ASP A 34 10.86 -17.22 13.01
C ASP A 34 9.86 -16.81 11.92
N GLY A 35 10.26 -15.92 11.01
CA GLY A 35 9.42 -15.37 9.95
C GLY A 35 8.43 -14.30 10.42
N SER A 36 8.47 -13.89 11.69
CA SER A 36 7.59 -12.85 12.20
C SER A 36 8.06 -11.45 11.78
N GLY A 37 7.11 -10.63 11.35
CA GLY A 37 7.35 -9.28 10.86
C GLY A 37 6.03 -8.64 10.43
N PRO A 38 6.03 -7.32 10.17
CA PRO A 38 4.83 -6.65 9.69
C PRO A 38 4.37 -7.25 8.36
N ARG A 39 3.07 -7.53 8.24
CA ARG A 39 2.44 -7.69 6.94
C ARG A 39 2.27 -6.30 6.33
N VAL A 40 2.74 -6.13 5.09
CA VAL A 40 2.72 -4.85 4.40
C VAL A 40 1.72 -4.90 3.25
N THR A 41 0.74 -4.01 3.25
CA THR A 41 -0.20 -3.80 2.14
C THR A 41 0.18 -2.51 1.41
N VAL A 42 0.49 -2.63 0.12
CA VAL A 42 0.93 -1.50 -0.71
C VAL A 42 -0.23 -1.02 -1.57
N ARG A 43 -0.59 0.26 -1.44
CA ARG A 43 -1.57 0.96 -2.28
C ARG A 43 -0.86 2.05 -3.08
N GLY A 44 -1.09 2.02 -4.39
CA GLY A 44 -0.60 3.00 -5.33
C GLY A 44 -1.28 2.82 -6.68
N THR A 45 -0.87 3.61 -7.66
CA THR A 45 -1.33 3.48 -9.04
C THR A 45 -0.69 2.25 -9.70
N PRO A 46 -1.42 1.55 -10.57
CA PRO A 46 -0.85 0.42 -11.31
C PRO A 46 0.19 0.88 -12.33
N THR A 47 1.08 -0.04 -12.71
CA THR A 47 2.04 0.15 -13.82
C THR A 47 1.34 0.00 -15.18
N GLU A 48 0.39 0.88 -15.46
CA GLU A 48 -0.34 0.98 -16.73
C GLU A 48 -0.80 2.43 -16.97
N PHE A 49 -1.28 2.71 -18.18
CA PHE A 49 -1.85 4.03 -18.46
C PHE A 49 -3.22 4.17 -17.81
N LEU A 50 -3.39 5.24 -17.03
CA LEU A 50 -4.67 5.61 -16.45
C LEU A 50 -5.53 6.42 -17.44
N PRO A 51 -6.87 6.36 -17.32
CA PRO A 51 -7.76 7.22 -18.09
C PRO A 51 -7.42 8.70 -17.87
N HIS A 52 -7.66 9.53 -18.89
CA HIS A 52 -7.60 10.98 -18.75
C HIS A 52 -8.83 11.50 -17.99
N GLY A 53 -8.65 12.53 -17.18
CA GLY A 53 -9.74 13.17 -16.44
C GLY A 53 -9.27 13.77 -15.13
N ASP A 54 -10.23 14.09 -14.28
CA ASP A 54 -9.96 14.65 -12.96
C ASP A 54 -9.26 13.61 -12.06
N PRO A 55 -8.21 14.00 -11.31
CA PRO A 55 -7.48 13.07 -10.44
C PRO A 55 -8.36 12.40 -9.38
N GLU A 56 -9.29 13.15 -8.76
CA GLU A 56 -10.13 12.64 -7.66
C GLU A 56 -10.94 11.38 -8.03
N PRO A 57 -11.76 11.35 -9.10
CA PRO A 57 -12.49 10.14 -9.49
C PRO A 57 -11.56 9.01 -9.93
N ILE A 58 -10.41 9.32 -10.56
CA ILE A 58 -9.43 8.30 -10.93
C ILE A 58 -8.85 7.64 -9.68
N LEU A 59 -8.38 8.43 -8.70
CA LEU A 59 -7.83 7.91 -7.45
C LEU A 59 -8.88 7.17 -6.62
N ALA A 60 -10.12 7.66 -6.57
CA ALA A 60 -11.23 6.97 -5.92
C ALA A 60 -11.50 5.60 -6.56
N SER A 61 -11.45 5.50 -7.90
CA SER A 61 -11.60 4.21 -8.61
C SER A 61 -10.49 3.20 -8.26
N LEU A 62 -9.30 3.70 -7.91
CA LEU A 62 -8.16 2.92 -7.43
C LEU A 62 -8.20 2.66 -5.91
N GLY A 63 -9.23 3.16 -5.21
CA GLY A 63 -9.34 3.09 -3.75
C GLY A 63 -8.26 3.89 -3.00
N LEU A 64 -7.72 4.93 -3.64
CA LEU A 64 -6.74 5.86 -3.09
C LEU A 64 -7.40 7.11 -2.49
N ASP A 65 -8.73 7.12 -2.36
CA ASP A 65 -9.49 8.10 -1.60
C ASP A 65 -9.59 7.71 -0.11
N ALA A 66 -10.15 8.62 0.70
CA ALA A 66 -10.28 8.39 2.14
C ALA A 66 -11.08 7.12 2.48
N ALA A 67 -12.14 6.83 1.71
CA ALA A 67 -12.97 5.65 1.92
C ALA A 67 -12.22 4.35 1.59
N GLY A 68 -11.51 4.31 0.46
CA GLY A 68 -10.71 3.16 0.03
C GLY A 68 -9.52 2.88 0.94
N ILE A 69 -8.85 3.93 1.44
CA ILE A 69 -7.76 3.79 2.42
C ILE A 69 -8.30 3.22 3.74
N ALA A 70 -9.42 3.76 4.25
CA ALA A 70 -10.04 3.25 5.47
C ALA A 70 -10.52 1.79 5.32
N ALA A 71 -11.08 1.43 4.16
CA ALA A 71 -11.47 0.06 3.86
C ALA A 71 -10.26 -0.88 3.83
N THR A 72 -9.16 -0.47 3.19
CA THR A 72 -7.90 -1.23 3.15
C THR A 72 -7.39 -1.46 4.57
N ALA A 73 -7.31 -0.41 5.40
CA ALA A 73 -6.84 -0.53 6.78
C ALA A 73 -7.72 -1.44 7.64
N LYS A 74 -9.04 -1.45 7.44
CA LYS A 74 -9.93 -2.39 8.15
C LYS A 74 -9.71 -3.84 7.71
N GLN A 75 -9.52 -4.08 6.42
CA GLN A 75 -9.29 -5.42 5.89
C GLN A 75 -8.03 -6.06 6.46
N THR A 76 -6.98 -5.29 6.76
CA THR A 76 -5.75 -5.84 7.35
C THR A 76 -5.89 -6.29 8.81
N LEU A 77 -6.96 -5.89 9.51
CA LEU A 77 -7.21 -6.22 10.91
C LEU A 77 -8.08 -7.48 11.10
N THR A 78 -8.58 -8.05 10.01
CA THR A 78 -9.44 -9.26 9.99
C THR A 78 -8.66 -10.45 9.47
#